data_AF-A0A0E0DXD1-F1
#
_entry.id   AF-A0A0E0DXD1-F1
#
_cell.length_a   1.000
_cell.length_b   1.000
_cell.length_c   1.000
_cell.angle_alpha   90.00
_cell.angle_beta   90.00
_cell.angle_gamma   90.00
#
_symmetry.space_group_name_H-M   'P 1'
#
loop_
_entity.id
_entity.type
_entity.pdbx_description
1 polymer ?
#
loop_
_entity_poly.entity_id
_entity_poly.type
_entity_poly.pdbx_seq_one_letter_code
_entity_poly.pdbx_strand_id
1 'polypeptide(L)'
;MWAPWPTCQRRVRGRCRCGPTCQRRGRTPSNCGRLGAVSRNCRNELLPSLRSPLAGKPRNQETKRPVPHRRLRRSPEELEKFHDGHHVWLRIRVHGTYLRAGEDGTGVSLHEGRASVHAAWAVHILHLDGGDILMLHSAANGRYLAAPRTGWSWNSVNLHDLNQLPSFTVGWFAVTAGSGDYVMLRHSSSGLFLRADGGNLLCNSVGVVVDMFDFRRREIRQWVVEAIPPRDSMPILPNPSPTGFSWCRIWYVRASPQGNFRREDWRSLLFHGRSVFHLRNRLASQLRIRESSDAILCVRAGSTGRVTPLVTDLPRNTLVIDIVVITARTNAALWLRYPNVHAA
;
A
#
# COMPACT_ATOMS: atom_id res chain seq x y z
N MET A 1 -9.01 -10.73 -21.71
CA MET A 1 -10.04 -11.44 -20.94
C MET A 1 -9.29 -12.39 -20.01
N TRP A 2 -9.14 -12.04 -18.73
CA TRP A 2 -8.33 -12.80 -17.79
C TRP A 2 -9.10 -14.04 -17.33
N ALA A 3 -8.45 -15.20 -17.31
CA ALA A 3 -9.03 -16.45 -16.83
C ALA A 3 -9.24 -16.41 -15.30
N PRO A 4 -10.35 -16.94 -14.77
CA PRO A 4 -10.63 -16.96 -13.33
C PRO A 4 -9.79 -18.04 -12.63
N TRP A 5 -9.17 -17.70 -11.50
CA TRP A 5 -8.56 -18.66 -10.58
C TRP A 5 -9.60 -19.17 -9.58
N PRO A 6 -9.46 -20.41 -9.06
CA PRO A 6 -10.58 -21.23 -8.62
C PRO A 6 -11.29 -20.70 -7.37
N THR A 7 -12.61 -20.55 -7.50
CA THR A 7 -13.54 -20.29 -6.41
C THR A 7 -13.42 -21.33 -5.31
N CYS A 8 -13.15 -20.87 -4.09
CA CYS A 8 -13.24 -21.64 -2.87
C CYS A 8 -14.70 -22.08 -2.68
N GLN A 9 -14.99 -23.38 -2.84
CA GLN A 9 -16.33 -23.91 -2.63
C GLN A 9 -16.72 -23.83 -1.14
N ARG A 10 -17.88 -23.23 -0.88
CA ARG A 10 -18.58 -23.24 0.41
C ARG A 10 -18.61 -24.66 1.00
N ARG A 11 -18.08 -24.85 2.20
CA ARG A 11 -18.42 -25.99 3.06
C ARG A 11 -19.38 -25.52 4.16
N VAL A 12 -20.62 -25.95 4.03
CA VAL A 12 -21.67 -25.83 5.05
C VAL A 12 -21.42 -26.89 6.13
N ARG A 13 -21.42 -26.43 7.39
CA ARG A 13 -21.63 -27.10 8.70
C ARG A 13 -21.42 -28.63 8.81
N GLY A 14 -20.60 -29.03 9.79
CA GLY A 14 -20.88 -30.25 10.56
C GLY A 14 -19.68 -30.97 11.18
N ARG A 15 -19.60 -30.91 12.51
CA ARG A 15 -18.99 -31.89 13.45
C ARG A 15 -17.48 -32.14 13.36
N CYS A 16 -16.77 -31.64 14.37
CA CYS A 16 -15.53 -32.25 14.86
C CYS A 16 -15.83 -33.68 15.36
N ARG A 17 -15.10 -34.66 14.85
CA ARG A 17 -14.94 -35.98 15.49
C ARG A 17 -13.45 -36.21 15.73
N CYS A 18 -13.11 -36.45 16.99
CA CYS A 18 -11.83 -37.02 17.39
C CYS A 18 -11.92 -38.56 17.32
N GLY A 19 -10.82 -39.22 16.94
CA GLY A 19 -10.61 -40.67 17.08
C GLY A 19 -9.59 -41.24 16.08
N PRO A 20 -9.00 -42.42 16.35
CA PRO A 20 -7.60 -42.52 16.78
C PRO A 20 -6.74 -43.46 15.90
N THR A 21 -5.40 -43.39 16.01
CA THR A 21 -4.50 -44.52 16.37
C THR A 21 -3.01 -44.25 16.08
N CYS A 22 -2.19 -44.73 17.02
CA CYS A 22 -0.73 -44.76 17.05
C CYS A 22 -0.12 -45.72 16.01
N GLN A 23 1.11 -45.45 15.54
CA GLN A 23 2.21 -46.44 15.57
C GLN A 23 3.61 -45.83 15.34
N ARG A 24 4.39 -45.90 16.43
CA ARG A 24 5.85 -46.08 16.62
C ARG A 24 6.84 -45.95 15.44
N ARG A 25 7.90 -45.17 15.69
CA ARG A 25 9.36 -45.47 15.69
C ARG A 25 10.07 -44.11 15.84
N GLY A 26 11.04 -43.80 16.69
CA GLY A 26 11.85 -44.46 17.71
C GLY A 26 13.01 -43.49 18.03
N ARG A 27 13.61 -43.62 19.23
CA ARG A 27 14.81 -42.94 19.79
C ARG A 27 14.58 -41.77 20.77
N THR A 28 15.08 -42.01 21.99
CA THR A 28 15.31 -41.14 23.16
C THR A 28 16.79 -40.67 23.18
N PRO A 29 17.30 -39.98 24.23
CA PRO A 29 16.84 -38.74 24.87
C PRO A 29 18.01 -37.73 25.11
N SER A 30 17.73 -36.44 25.37
CA SER A 30 18.56 -35.62 26.28
C SER A 30 17.93 -34.30 26.69
N ASN A 31 17.92 -34.11 28.02
CA ASN A 31 18.02 -32.87 28.81
C ASN A 31 16.98 -31.74 28.66
N CYS A 32 16.16 -31.63 29.71
CA CYS A 32 15.97 -30.48 30.63
C CYS A 32 14.62 -30.71 31.33
N GLY A 33 14.49 -30.98 32.63
CA GLY A 33 15.07 -30.27 33.78
C GLY A 33 13.97 -29.42 34.42
N ARG A 34 13.37 -29.93 35.53
CA ARG A 34 12.83 -29.21 36.73
C ARG A 34 11.84 -28.05 36.49
N LEU A 35 10.72 -27.82 37.17
CA LEU A 35 10.02 -28.21 38.42
C LEU A 35 8.54 -27.81 38.15
N GLY A 36 7.48 -28.45 38.63
CA GLY A 36 7.09 -28.61 40.02
C GLY A 36 5.55 -28.50 40.06
N ALA A 37 4.90 -29.53 40.59
CA ALA A 37 3.46 -29.64 40.78
C ALA A 37 2.99 -28.92 42.06
N VAL A 38 1.67 -28.67 42.18
CA VAL A 38 0.76 -28.73 43.38
C VAL A 38 -0.55 -28.03 42.93
N SER A 39 -1.70 -28.67 42.70
CA SER A 39 -2.64 -29.44 43.52
C SER A 39 -3.57 -28.62 44.45
N ARG A 40 -4.89 -28.90 44.35
CA ARG A 40 -6.01 -28.64 45.29
C ARG A 40 -6.59 -27.20 45.29
N ASN A 41 -7.90 -26.94 45.47
CA ASN A 41 -9.02 -27.74 45.98
C ASN A 41 -10.37 -27.09 45.57
N CYS A 42 -11.40 -27.91 45.41
CA CYS A 42 -12.81 -27.49 45.45
C CYS A 42 -13.29 -27.30 46.90
N ARG A 43 -14.22 -26.36 47.15
CA ARG A 43 -15.30 -26.51 48.15
C ARG A 43 -16.39 -25.45 47.98
N ASN A 44 -17.63 -25.94 48.04
CA ASN A 44 -18.91 -25.24 48.17
C ASN A 44 -19.02 -24.50 49.51
N GLU A 45 -19.86 -23.45 49.56
CA GLU A 45 -20.80 -23.11 50.66
C GLU A 45 -21.62 -21.87 50.25
N LEU A 46 -22.91 -22.03 49.93
CA LEU A 46 -24.10 -21.85 50.79
C LEU A 46 -24.49 -20.37 51.06
N LEU A 47 -25.67 -20.00 50.53
CA LEU A 47 -26.45 -18.78 50.78
C LEU A 47 -26.97 -18.73 52.23
N PRO A 48 -27.36 -17.53 52.70
CA PRO A 48 -28.75 -17.40 53.14
C PRO A 48 -29.46 -16.13 52.62
N SER A 49 -30.73 -16.35 52.30
CA SER A 49 -31.80 -15.40 52.01
C SER A 49 -32.16 -14.51 53.21
N LEU A 50 -32.59 -13.26 52.98
CA LEU A 50 -33.58 -12.56 53.83
C LEU A 50 -34.25 -11.36 53.09
N ARG A 51 -35.55 -11.53 52.83
CA ARG A 51 -36.70 -10.58 52.85
C ARG A 51 -36.63 -9.21 52.15
N SER A 52 -37.55 -9.03 51.20
CA SER A 52 -38.09 -7.74 50.73
C SER A 52 -39.03 -7.10 51.76
N PRO A 53 -39.24 -5.77 51.67
CA PRO A 53 -40.62 -5.29 51.45
C PRO A 53 -40.76 -4.08 50.49
N LEU A 54 -41.84 -4.16 49.70
CA LEU A 54 -42.79 -3.11 49.31
C LEU A 54 -42.32 -1.84 48.54
N ALA A 55 -42.66 -1.87 47.24
CA ALA A 55 -43.41 -0.87 46.48
C ALA A 55 -43.08 0.63 46.66
N GLY A 56 -42.21 1.13 45.78
CA GLY A 56 -42.17 2.54 45.35
C GLY A 56 -42.28 2.63 43.83
N LYS A 57 -43.26 3.37 43.30
CA LYS A 57 -43.45 3.62 41.87
C LYS A 57 -42.18 4.22 41.23
N PRO A 58 -41.68 3.73 40.10
CA PRO A 58 -40.55 4.36 39.43
C PRO A 58 -41.04 5.62 38.67
N ARG A 59 -40.40 6.73 39.02
CA ARG A 59 -40.45 8.03 38.33
C ARG A 59 -39.95 7.84 36.90
N ASN A 60 -40.71 8.32 35.91
CA ASN A 60 -40.33 8.34 34.49
C ASN A 60 -38.93 8.98 34.33
N GLN A 61 -37.92 8.15 34.12
CA GLN A 61 -36.66 8.55 33.51
C GLN A 61 -36.73 8.09 32.06
N GLU A 62 -37.02 9.05 31.19
CA GLU A 62 -36.90 8.93 29.76
C GLU A 62 -35.46 8.52 29.42
N THR A 63 -35.28 7.24 29.12
CA THR A 63 -34.02 6.68 28.69
C THR A 63 -33.72 7.27 27.33
N LYS A 64 -32.89 8.33 27.29
CA LYS A 64 -32.26 8.81 26.07
C LYS A 64 -31.57 7.62 25.43
N ARG A 65 -32.16 7.10 24.34
CA ARG A 65 -31.54 6.09 23.49
C ARG A 65 -30.12 6.57 23.15
N PRO A 66 -29.09 5.73 23.29
CA PRO A 66 -27.77 6.11 22.84
C PRO A 66 -27.86 6.43 21.35
N VAL A 67 -27.59 7.70 21.01
CA VAL A 67 -27.46 8.13 19.62
C VAL A 67 -26.39 7.23 19.01
N PRO A 68 -26.70 6.43 17.97
CA PRO A 68 -25.68 5.59 17.39
C PRO A 68 -24.61 6.51 16.81
N HIS A 69 -23.38 6.40 17.33
CA HIS A 69 -22.22 6.95 16.65
C HIS A 69 -22.32 6.53 15.19
N ARG A 70 -22.48 7.50 14.28
CA ARG A 70 -22.45 7.28 12.83
C ARG A 70 -21.16 6.50 12.54
N ARG A 71 -21.25 5.18 12.41
CA ARG A 71 -20.22 4.41 11.73
C ARG A 71 -20.09 5.08 10.37
N LEU A 72 -18.89 5.56 10.04
CA LEU A 72 -18.53 5.92 8.67
C LEU A 72 -18.93 4.72 7.80
N ARG A 73 -20.09 4.81 7.16
CA ARG A 73 -20.60 3.77 6.28
C ARG A 73 -19.66 3.81 5.08
N ARG A 74 -18.98 2.70 4.83
CA ARG A 74 -18.29 2.46 3.55
C ARG A 74 -19.38 2.41 2.50
N SER A 75 -19.36 3.33 1.55
CA SER A 75 -20.29 3.34 0.42
C SER A 75 -19.54 2.92 -0.87
N PRO A 76 -20.15 2.12 -1.75
CA PRO A 76 -19.55 1.77 -3.05
C PRO A 76 -19.16 2.98 -3.91
N GLU A 77 -19.87 4.11 -3.74
CA GLU A 77 -19.62 5.41 -4.39
C GLU A 77 -18.23 6.00 -4.06
N GLU A 78 -17.59 5.59 -2.95
CA GLU A 78 -16.25 6.05 -2.54
C GLU A 78 -15.13 5.56 -3.46
N LEU A 79 -15.28 4.35 -3.99
CA LEU A 79 -14.35 3.74 -4.93
C LEU A 79 -14.63 4.14 -6.37
N GLU A 80 -15.76 4.80 -6.67
CA GLU A 80 -15.99 5.35 -8.01
C GLU A 80 -14.95 6.42 -8.36
N LYS A 81 -14.31 7.06 -7.37
CA LYS A 81 -13.19 7.99 -7.61
C LYS A 81 -11.85 7.30 -7.83
N PHE A 82 -11.74 6.02 -7.49
CA PHE A 82 -10.52 5.25 -7.56
C PHE A 82 -10.73 4.04 -8.47
N HIS A 83 -10.25 4.11 -9.71
CA HIS A 83 -10.33 2.98 -10.63
C HIS A 83 -9.03 2.18 -10.62
N ASP A 84 -9.12 0.86 -10.43
CA ASP A 84 -7.93 0.00 -10.37
C ASP A 84 -7.09 0.13 -11.65
N GLY A 85 -5.78 0.35 -11.48
CA GLY A 85 -4.83 0.56 -12.57
C GLY A 85 -4.86 1.96 -13.20
N HIS A 86 -5.74 2.86 -12.76
CA HIS A 86 -5.74 4.25 -13.18
C HIS A 86 -4.74 5.07 -12.36
N HIS A 87 -4.31 6.19 -12.93
CA HIS A 87 -3.45 7.15 -12.26
C HIS A 87 -4.29 8.31 -11.74
N VAL A 88 -3.95 8.81 -10.55
CA VAL A 88 -4.61 9.94 -9.91
C VAL A 88 -3.59 10.91 -9.33
N TRP A 89 -3.98 12.18 -9.30
CA TRP A 89 -3.40 13.18 -8.42
C TRP A 89 -4.24 13.26 -7.14
N LEU A 90 -3.56 13.51 -6.02
CA LEU A 90 -4.19 13.75 -4.73
C LEU A 90 -3.86 15.16 -4.28
N ARG A 91 -4.84 16.07 -4.36
CA ARG A 91 -4.67 17.47 -3.96
C ARG A 91 -5.26 17.72 -2.59
N ILE A 92 -4.48 18.29 -1.67
CA ILE A 92 -4.97 18.65 -0.34
C ILE A 92 -5.85 19.91 -0.42
N ARG A 93 -6.98 19.92 0.29
CA ARG A 93 -7.95 21.03 0.28
C ARG A 93 -7.36 22.32 0.86
N VAL A 94 -6.61 22.24 1.95
CA VAL A 94 -6.14 23.43 2.69
C VAL A 94 -5.14 24.30 1.90
N HIS A 95 -4.23 23.68 1.14
CA HIS A 95 -3.15 24.40 0.44
C HIS A 95 -3.25 24.29 -1.07
N GLY A 96 -4.12 23.42 -1.61
CA GLY A 96 -4.15 23.15 -3.04
C GLY A 96 -2.89 22.44 -3.57
N THR A 97 -2.01 21.97 -2.69
CA THR A 97 -0.78 21.24 -3.05
C THR A 97 -1.06 19.75 -3.26
N TYR A 98 -0.18 19.09 -4.00
CA TYR A 98 -0.32 17.71 -4.43
C TYR A 98 0.61 16.78 -3.66
N LEU A 99 0.12 15.59 -3.35
CA LEU A 99 0.91 14.51 -2.77
C LEU A 99 2.00 14.07 -3.74
N ARG A 100 3.26 14.12 -3.32
CA ARG A 100 4.43 13.84 -4.14
C ARG A 100 5.34 12.81 -3.49
N ALA A 101 5.77 11.83 -4.27
CA ALA A 101 6.84 10.90 -3.94
C ALA A 101 8.21 11.59 -4.04
N GLY A 102 9.02 11.48 -3.00
CA GLY A 102 10.37 12.03 -2.95
C GLY A 102 11.28 11.44 -4.03
N GLU A 103 12.25 12.23 -4.47
CA GLU A 103 13.29 11.77 -5.40
C GLU A 103 14.24 10.75 -4.76
N ASP A 104 14.29 10.69 -3.42
CA ASP A 104 15.04 9.69 -2.64
C ASP A 104 14.42 8.29 -2.71
N GLY A 105 13.16 8.16 -3.18
CA GLY A 105 12.46 6.88 -3.24
C GLY A 105 11.90 6.39 -1.91
N THR A 106 11.89 7.24 -0.89
CA THR A 106 11.43 6.91 0.46
C THR A 106 10.51 7.98 1.05
N GLY A 107 10.81 9.26 0.83
CA GLY A 107 10.05 10.36 1.37
C GLY A 107 8.74 10.61 0.65
N VAL A 108 7.82 11.27 1.35
CA VAL A 108 6.56 11.76 0.80
C VAL A 108 6.37 13.20 1.27
N SER A 109 5.99 14.09 0.37
CA SER A 109 5.82 15.51 0.66
C SER A 109 4.67 16.11 -0.14
N LEU A 110 4.35 17.37 0.13
CA LEU A 110 3.41 18.17 -0.63
C LEU A 110 4.14 19.19 -1.49
N HIS A 111 3.61 19.42 -2.69
CA HIS A 111 4.20 20.30 -3.68
C HIS A 111 3.13 21.03 -4.49
N GLU A 112 3.37 22.28 -4.89
CA GLU A 112 2.38 23.09 -5.62
C GLU A 112 2.10 22.58 -7.04
N GLY A 113 3.13 22.13 -7.76
CA GLY A 113 2.99 21.63 -9.13
C GLY A 113 2.54 20.16 -9.21
N ARG A 114 1.47 19.90 -9.97
CA ARG A 114 0.99 18.54 -10.32
C ARG A 114 1.72 17.89 -11.50
N ALA A 115 2.36 18.70 -12.35
CA ALA A 115 2.95 18.29 -13.63
C ALA A 115 4.28 17.54 -13.47
N SER A 116 4.28 16.47 -12.67
CA SER A 116 5.41 15.61 -12.41
C SER A 116 4.94 14.17 -12.20
N VAL A 117 5.69 13.20 -12.72
CA VAL A 117 5.44 11.77 -12.47
C VAL A 117 5.55 11.43 -10.98
N HIS A 118 6.34 12.20 -10.22
CA HIS A 118 6.42 12.07 -8.77
C HIS A 118 5.12 12.42 -8.04
N ALA A 119 4.23 13.20 -8.66
CA ALA A 119 2.90 13.53 -8.11
C ALA A 119 1.81 12.55 -8.56
N ALA A 120 2.12 11.63 -9.49
CA ALA A 120 1.17 10.67 -10.03
C ALA A 120 1.19 9.36 -9.21
N TRP A 121 -0.01 8.93 -8.81
CA TRP A 121 -0.22 7.72 -8.02
C TRP A 121 -1.08 6.73 -8.79
N ALA A 122 -0.56 5.54 -9.01
CA ALA A 122 -1.33 4.43 -9.57
C ALA A 122 -2.17 3.78 -8.47
N VAL A 123 -3.44 3.57 -8.79
CA VAL A 123 -4.43 2.96 -7.91
C VAL A 123 -4.29 1.44 -8.00
N HIS A 124 -4.16 0.80 -6.84
CA HIS A 124 -4.18 -0.65 -6.70
C HIS A 124 -5.25 -1.03 -5.67
N ILE A 125 -6.32 -1.66 -6.13
CA ILE A 125 -7.42 -2.13 -5.28
C ILE A 125 -7.28 -3.64 -5.04
N LEU A 126 -7.17 -4.02 -3.76
CA LEU A 126 -7.22 -5.41 -3.33
C LEU A 126 -8.63 -5.72 -2.82
N HIS A 127 -9.35 -6.55 -3.58
CA HIS A 127 -10.69 -7.01 -3.21
C HIS A 127 -10.59 -8.17 -2.21
N LEU A 128 -11.23 -8.02 -1.05
CA LEU A 128 -11.30 -9.02 0.01
C LEU A 128 -12.75 -9.21 0.45
N ASP A 129 -13.08 -10.38 1.00
CA ASP A 129 -14.44 -10.69 1.49
C ASP A 129 -14.94 -9.70 2.57
N GLY A 130 -14.03 -8.98 3.24
CA GLY A 130 -14.32 -7.98 4.27
C GLY A 130 -14.34 -6.51 3.80
N GLY A 131 -14.24 -6.29 2.48
CA GLY A 131 -14.19 -5.00 1.82
C GLY A 131 -12.82 -4.69 1.18
N ASP A 132 -12.85 -3.75 0.24
CA ASP A 132 -11.69 -3.44 -0.59
C ASP A 132 -10.66 -2.58 0.14
N ILE A 133 -9.39 -2.87 -0.12
CA ILE A 133 -8.25 -2.10 0.39
C ILE A 133 -7.64 -1.31 -0.77
N LEU A 134 -7.60 0.01 -0.62
CA LEU A 134 -6.91 0.90 -1.53
C LEU A 134 -5.42 0.92 -1.20
N MET A 135 -4.58 0.73 -2.20
CA MET A 135 -3.15 0.94 -2.15
C MET A 135 -2.77 1.94 -3.24
N LEU A 136 -1.93 2.90 -2.89
CA LEU A 136 -1.44 3.92 -3.81
C LEU A 136 0.03 3.65 -4.04
N HIS A 137 0.44 3.36 -5.27
CA HIS A 137 1.85 3.23 -5.60
C HIS A 137 2.33 4.35 -6.53
N SER A 138 3.53 4.84 -6.26
CA SER A 138 4.15 5.94 -7.00
C SER A 138 4.41 5.53 -8.44
N ALA A 139 3.97 6.35 -9.39
CA ALA A 139 4.29 6.15 -10.81
C ALA A 139 5.79 6.38 -11.11
N ALA A 140 6.53 7.04 -10.21
CA ALA A 140 7.94 7.36 -10.39
C ALA A 140 8.88 6.20 -10.00
N ASN A 141 8.56 5.46 -8.94
CA ASN A 141 9.44 4.42 -8.40
C ASN A 141 8.73 3.11 -8.02
N GLY A 142 7.42 3.00 -8.26
CA GLY A 142 6.62 1.80 -8.03
C GLY A 142 6.33 1.47 -6.57
N ARG A 143 6.87 2.21 -5.61
CA ARG A 143 6.68 1.96 -4.17
C ARG A 143 5.35 2.47 -3.67
N TYR A 144 4.86 1.86 -2.60
CA TYR A 144 3.54 2.10 -2.04
C TYR A 144 3.56 3.13 -0.92
N LEU A 145 2.55 4.00 -0.89
CA LEU A 145 2.29 4.91 0.21
C LEU A 145 1.97 4.11 1.47
N ALA A 146 2.74 4.34 2.51
CA ALA A 146 2.68 3.56 3.74
C ALA A 146 2.70 4.45 4.98
N ALA A 147 2.11 3.95 6.05
CA ALA A 147 2.19 4.56 7.37
C ALA A 147 2.63 3.50 8.40
N PRO A 148 3.92 3.10 8.36
CA PRO A 148 4.43 2.06 9.23
C PRO A 148 4.42 2.52 10.69
N ARG A 149 4.12 1.60 11.60
CA ARG A 149 4.25 1.84 13.04
C ARG A 149 5.70 1.68 13.48
N THR A 150 6.60 2.52 12.99
CA THR A 150 8.03 2.47 13.34
C THR A 150 8.36 3.43 14.49
N GLY A 151 8.69 2.86 15.65
CA GLY A 151 9.47 3.54 16.71
C GLY A 151 9.03 4.96 17.06
N TRP A 152 9.98 5.88 17.29
CA TRP A 152 9.75 7.24 17.82
C TRP A 152 8.83 8.17 16.98
N SER A 153 8.38 7.78 15.78
CA SER A 153 7.46 8.58 14.96
C SER A 153 6.25 7.77 14.50
N TRP A 154 5.19 7.79 15.32
CA TRP A 154 3.95 7.04 15.07
C TRP A 154 3.12 7.63 13.92
N ASN A 155 3.53 8.79 13.43
CA ASN A 155 2.79 9.60 12.48
C ASN A 155 3.49 9.67 11.11
N SER A 156 4.61 8.97 10.93
CA SER A 156 5.38 9.05 9.69
C SER A 156 4.65 8.40 8.51
N VAL A 157 4.82 9.02 7.34
CA VAL A 157 4.35 8.52 6.05
C VAL A 157 5.54 8.43 5.12
N ASN A 158 5.70 7.29 4.47
CA ASN A 158 6.84 7.01 3.60
C ASN A 158 6.44 6.08 2.46
N LEU A 159 7.41 5.72 1.63
CA LEU A 159 7.27 4.75 0.55
C LEU A 159 7.87 3.40 0.94
N HIS A 160 7.11 2.33 0.77
CA HIS A 160 7.53 0.96 1.10
C HIS A 160 7.34 -0.02 -0.07
N ASP A 161 8.16 -1.06 -0.05
CA ASP A 161 8.03 -2.22 -0.93
C ASP A 161 6.91 -3.14 -0.46
N LEU A 162 6.24 -3.80 -1.42
CA LEU A 162 5.15 -4.72 -1.14
C LEU A 162 5.62 -6.17 -1.33
N ASN A 163 5.98 -6.82 -0.22
CA ASN A 163 6.51 -8.19 -0.21
C ASN A 163 5.48 -9.28 0.12
N GLN A 164 4.32 -8.88 0.64
CA GLN A 164 3.25 -9.80 1.01
C GLN A 164 1.89 -9.12 0.84
N LEU A 165 0.89 -9.91 0.44
CA LEU A 165 -0.52 -9.53 0.43
C LEU A 165 -1.31 -10.43 1.40
N PRO A 166 -2.30 -9.89 2.14
CA PRO A 166 -2.57 -8.45 2.31
C PRO A 166 -1.48 -7.79 3.17
N SER A 167 -1.09 -6.55 2.85
CA SER A 167 -0.23 -5.73 3.71
C SER A 167 -1.00 -4.52 4.22
N PHE A 168 -1.30 -4.52 5.52
CA PHE A 168 -2.01 -3.42 6.17
C PHE A 168 -1.12 -2.21 6.51
N THR A 169 0.17 -2.26 6.14
CA THR A 169 1.12 -1.15 6.27
C THR A 169 1.02 -0.17 5.10
N VAL A 170 0.60 -0.66 3.93
CA VAL A 170 0.42 0.13 2.70
C VAL A 170 -1.06 0.33 2.34
N GLY A 171 -1.95 -0.28 3.11
CA GLY A 171 -3.38 -0.30 2.84
C GLY A 171 -4.12 0.89 3.44
N TRP A 172 -5.08 1.41 2.69
CA TRP A 172 -5.90 2.57 3.01
C TRP A 172 -7.37 2.27 2.73
N PHE A 173 -8.25 2.99 3.43
CA PHE A 173 -9.67 3.07 3.13
C PHE A 173 -9.98 4.51 2.73
N ALA A 174 -10.57 4.71 1.56
CA ALA A 174 -11.15 5.99 1.18
C ALA A 174 -12.45 6.19 1.97
N VAL A 175 -12.63 7.38 2.54
CA VAL A 175 -13.81 7.72 3.33
C VAL A 175 -14.34 9.07 2.88
N THR A 176 -15.62 9.14 2.51
CA THR A 176 -16.23 10.39 2.06
C THR A 176 -16.27 11.44 3.17
N ALA A 177 -15.82 12.65 2.86
CA ALA A 177 -15.79 13.76 3.80
C ALA A 177 -16.93 14.74 3.51
N GLY A 178 -18.07 14.54 4.18
CA GLY A 178 -19.18 15.50 4.11
C GLY A 178 -19.83 15.52 2.72
N SER A 179 -19.65 16.61 1.96
CA SER A 179 -20.37 16.97 0.72
C SER A 179 -20.13 16.06 -0.49
N GLY A 180 -19.56 14.86 -0.33
CA GLY A 180 -19.30 13.94 -1.43
C GLY A 180 -18.03 14.27 -2.23
N ASP A 181 -17.59 15.53 -2.31
CA ASP A 181 -16.48 15.96 -3.19
C ASP A 181 -15.09 15.57 -2.69
N TYR A 182 -14.92 15.50 -1.38
CA TYR A 182 -13.62 15.26 -0.75
C TYR A 182 -13.54 13.85 -0.17
N VAL A 183 -12.34 13.27 -0.25
CA VAL A 183 -12.03 11.98 0.38
C VAL A 183 -11.03 12.17 1.52
N MET A 184 -11.15 11.33 2.54
CA MET A 184 -10.17 11.18 3.60
C MET A 184 -9.58 9.78 3.50
N LEU A 185 -8.26 9.67 3.56
CA LEU A 185 -7.57 8.38 3.50
C LEU A 185 -7.29 7.90 4.91
N ARG A 186 -7.99 6.84 5.33
CA ARG A 186 -7.83 6.19 6.62
C ARG A 186 -6.90 4.99 6.48
N HIS A 187 -5.80 4.99 7.20
CA HIS A 187 -4.86 3.88 7.19
C HIS A 187 -5.49 2.60 7.76
N SER A 188 -5.27 1.47 7.08
CA SER A 188 -6.02 0.23 7.33
C SER A 188 -5.72 -0.40 8.69
N SER A 189 -4.46 -0.39 9.14
CA SER A 189 -4.05 -0.98 10.42
C SER A 189 -4.19 -0.04 11.62
N SER A 190 -3.75 1.22 11.49
CA SER A 190 -3.77 2.17 12.61
C SER A 190 -5.09 2.92 12.75
N GLY A 191 -5.90 2.98 11.69
CA GLY A 191 -7.14 3.75 11.66
C GLY A 191 -6.93 5.27 11.65
N LEU A 192 -5.69 5.75 11.60
CA LEU A 192 -5.31 7.16 11.52
C LEU A 192 -5.56 7.71 10.10
N PHE A 193 -5.66 9.03 9.97
CA PHE A 193 -5.97 9.68 8.71
C PHE A 193 -4.77 10.43 8.15
N LEU A 194 -4.53 10.28 6.84
CA LEU A 194 -3.51 11.02 6.11
C LEU A 194 -3.82 12.51 6.13
N ARG A 195 -2.84 13.33 6.49
CA ARG A 195 -2.94 14.79 6.50
C ARG A 195 -1.66 15.50 6.11
N ALA A 196 -1.82 16.75 5.69
CA ALA A 196 -0.71 17.69 5.66
C ALA A 196 -0.13 17.87 7.07
N ASP A 197 1.19 17.91 7.16
CA ASP A 197 1.85 18.33 8.39
C ASP A 197 1.76 19.85 8.55
N GLY A 198 1.43 20.31 9.75
CA GLY A 198 1.29 21.74 10.04
C GLY A 198 2.61 22.42 10.39
N GLY A 199 3.74 21.70 10.31
CA GLY A 199 5.06 22.13 10.76
C GLY A 199 5.79 23.07 9.79
N ASN A 200 6.31 24.16 10.36
CA ASN A 200 7.15 25.24 9.81
C ASN A 200 7.08 25.53 8.29
N LEU A 201 6.45 26.67 7.98
CA LEU A 201 6.43 27.38 6.69
C LEU A 201 7.81 27.81 6.14
N LEU A 202 8.91 27.38 6.78
CA LEU A 202 10.29 27.71 6.39
C LEU A 202 10.88 26.72 5.37
N CYS A 203 10.15 25.65 5.04
CA CYS A 203 10.55 24.66 4.03
C CYS A 203 9.61 24.77 2.83
N ASN A 204 10.15 24.82 1.61
CA ASN A 204 9.38 24.80 0.36
C ASN A 204 8.58 23.48 0.13
N SER A 205 8.62 22.56 1.08
CA SER A 205 7.91 21.28 1.05
C SER A 205 7.23 21.04 2.39
N VAL A 206 5.91 20.94 2.39
CA VAL A 206 5.12 20.58 3.56
C VAL A 206 5.15 19.05 3.72
N GLY A 207 5.44 18.57 4.92
CA GLY A 207 5.45 17.14 5.23
C GLY A 207 4.06 16.50 5.16
N VAL A 208 4.01 15.17 5.14
CA VAL A 208 2.76 14.40 5.20
C VAL A 208 2.85 13.42 6.36
N VAL A 209 1.79 13.38 7.16
CA VAL A 209 1.73 12.55 8.37
C VAL A 209 0.37 11.87 8.50
N VAL A 210 0.30 10.82 9.33
CA VAL A 210 -0.97 10.25 9.78
C VAL A 210 -1.28 10.67 11.20
N ASP A 211 -2.55 10.92 11.49
CA ASP A 211 -2.95 11.37 12.82
C ASP A 211 -4.41 11.03 13.12
N MET A 212 -4.80 11.06 14.39
CA MET A 212 -6.17 10.81 14.82
C MET A 212 -7.14 11.80 14.18
N PHE A 213 -8.37 11.37 13.96
CA PHE A 213 -9.40 12.25 13.42
C PHE A 213 -9.79 13.30 14.47
N ASP A 214 -9.65 14.58 14.12
CA ASP A 214 -10.20 15.71 14.87
C ASP A 214 -11.15 16.49 13.96
N PHE A 215 -12.22 16.99 14.56
CA PHE A 215 -13.18 17.89 13.94
C PHE A 215 -12.59 19.29 13.67
N ARG A 216 -11.52 19.67 14.38
CA ARG A 216 -10.80 20.92 14.10
C ARG A 216 -9.91 20.75 12.87
N ARG A 217 -9.93 21.74 11.96
CA ARG A 217 -9.11 21.79 10.73
C ARG A 217 -9.30 20.57 9.82
N ARG A 218 -10.55 20.21 9.47
CA ARG A 218 -10.84 19.07 8.58
C ARG A 218 -10.17 19.18 7.21
N GLU A 219 -9.92 20.41 6.76
CA GLU A 219 -9.34 20.76 5.47
C GLU A 219 -7.94 20.17 5.27
N ILE A 220 -7.20 19.93 6.35
CA ILE A 220 -5.83 19.36 6.29
C ILE A 220 -5.84 17.84 6.03
N ARG A 221 -7.01 17.19 6.10
CA ARG A 221 -7.22 15.75 5.86
C ARG A 221 -8.07 15.47 4.61
N GLN A 222 -8.62 16.52 4.02
CA GLN A 222 -9.51 16.41 2.86
C GLN A 222 -8.69 16.49 1.58
N TRP A 223 -8.85 15.46 0.76
CA TRP A 223 -8.17 15.31 -0.52
C TRP A 223 -9.20 15.36 -1.65
N VAL A 224 -8.83 16.03 -2.74
CA VAL A 224 -9.50 15.93 -4.03
C VAL A 224 -8.74 14.88 -4.85
N VAL A 225 -9.48 13.91 -5.39
CA VAL A 225 -8.94 12.91 -6.31
C VAL A 225 -9.16 13.42 -7.72
N GLU A 226 -8.08 13.70 -8.44
CA GLU A 226 -8.14 14.16 -9.82
C GLU A 226 -7.60 13.04 -10.71
N ALA A 227 -8.40 12.60 -11.69
CA ALA A 227 -7.99 11.54 -12.60
C ALA A 227 -6.89 12.04 -13.54
N ILE A 228 -5.82 11.25 -13.70
CA ILE A 228 -4.79 11.51 -14.69
C ILE A 228 -5.12 10.67 -15.94
N PRO A 229 -5.34 11.30 -17.10
CA PRO A 229 -5.63 10.56 -18.30
C PRO A 229 -4.44 9.66 -18.69
N PRO A 230 -4.70 8.48 -19.25
CA PRO A 230 -3.64 7.62 -19.76
C PRO A 230 -2.96 8.28 -20.96
N ARG A 231 -1.68 7.97 -21.14
CA ARG A 231 -0.91 8.32 -22.33
C ARG A 231 -0.74 7.07 -23.20
N ASP A 232 -0.96 7.23 -24.50
CA ASP A 232 -0.94 6.12 -25.47
C ASP A 232 0.47 5.58 -25.77
N SER A 233 1.49 6.40 -25.53
CA SER A 233 2.89 6.08 -25.83
C SER A 233 3.79 6.31 -24.63
N MET A 234 4.88 5.53 -24.57
CA MET A 234 5.92 5.72 -23.57
C MET A 234 6.48 7.15 -23.66
N PRO A 235 6.58 7.88 -22.54
CA PRO A 235 7.25 9.17 -22.48
C PRO A 235 8.70 9.11 -22.97
N ILE A 236 9.16 10.21 -23.54
CA ILE A 236 10.58 10.41 -23.83
C ILE A 236 11.31 10.38 -22.48
N LEU A 237 12.31 9.50 -22.36
CA LEU A 237 13.12 9.39 -21.16
C LEU A 237 13.91 10.69 -20.92
N PRO A 238 14.14 11.07 -19.66
CA PRO A 238 14.93 12.24 -19.35
C PRO A 238 16.34 12.12 -19.95
N ASN A 239 16.87 13.26 -20.39
CA ASN A 239 18.27 13.34 -20.79
C ASN A 239 19.17 12.94 -19.60
N PRO A 240 20.26 12.19 -19.85
CA PRO A 240 21.14 11.76 -18.79
C PRO A 240 21.71 12.98 -18.05
N SER A 241 21.32 13.14 -16.78
CA SER A 241 21.81 14.24 -15.94
C SER A 241 23.13 13.84 -15.25
N PRO A 242 24.11 14.75 -15.12
CA PRO A 242 25.39 14.48 -14.47
C PRO A 242 25.31 14.42 -12.93
N THR A 243 24.13 14.61 -12.34
CA THR A 243 23.99 14.81 -10.88
C THR A 243 24.00 13.50 -10.09
N GLY A 244 24.90 13.43 -9.11
CA GLY A 244 24.87 12.48 -7.98
C GLY A 244 25.17 11.05 -8.39
N PHE A 245 26.46 10.72 -8.47
CA PHE A 245 26.92 9.37 -8.77
C PHE A 245 26.94 8.52 -7.51
N SER A 246 25.94 7.66 -7.36
CA SER A 246 25.95 6.57 -6.39
C SER A 246 25.93 5.23 -7.12
N TRP A 247 26.63 4.25 -6.56
CA TRP A 247 26.48 2.87 -6.97
C TRP A 247 25.14 2.34 -6.45
N CYS A 248 24.36 1.73 -7.33
CA CYS A 248 23.11 1.05 -7.01
C CYS A 248 23.17 -0.38 -7.52
N ARG A 249 22.63 -1.32 -6.75
CA ARG A 249 22.51 -2.71 -7.19
C ARG A 249 21.17 -2.90 -7.91
N ILE A 250 21.25 -3.31 -9.17
CA ILE A 250 20.07 -3.61 -9.97
C ILE A 250 19.90 -5.12 -10.02
N TRP A 251 18.76 -5.59 -9.53
CA TRP A 251 18.26 -6.93 -9.79
C TRP A 251 17.35 -6.85 -11.00
N TYR A 252 17.57 -7.66 -12.02
CA TYR A 252 16.80 -7.56 -13.25
C TYR A 252 16.45 -8.91 -13.86
N VAL A 253 15.35 -8.92 -14.61
CA VAL A 253 14.86 -10.07 -15.36
C VAL A 253 14.21 -9.61 -16.66
N ARG A 254 14.30 -10.41 -17.71
CA ARG A 254 13.51 -10.19 -18.95
C ARG A 254 12.18 -10.92 -18.82
N ALA A 255 11.08 -10.20 -18.99
CA ALA A 255 9.76 -10.83 -19.04
C ALA A 255 9.54 -11.57 -20.36
N SER A 256 8.72 -12.62 -20.33
CA SER A 256 8.18 -13.27 -21.53
C SER A 256 7.27 -12.30 -22.29
N PRO A 257 6.92 -12.59 -23.56
CA PRO A 257 5.97 -11.76 -24.32
C PRO A 257 4.59 -11.60 -23.66
N GLN A 258 4.22 -12.52 -22.75
CA GLN A 258 2.98 -12.49 -21.97
C GLN A 258 3.13 -11.74 -20.63
N GLY A 259 4.34 -11.31 -20.26
CA GLY A 259 4.60 -10.57 -19.03
C GLY A 259 5.02 -11.44 -17.86
N ASN A 260 5.27 -12.74 -18.08
CA ASN A 260 5.67 -13.67 -17.03
C ASN A 260 7.19 -13.65 -16.85
N PHE A 261 7.65 -13.81 -15.60
CA PHE A 261 9.05 -13.93 -15.26
C PHE A 261 9.17 -14.79 -14.01
N ARG A 262 10.20 -15.64 -13.93
CA ARG A 262 10.41 -16.53 -12.79
C ARG A 262 11.49 -15.98 -11.86
N ARG A 263 11.61 -16.55 -10.66
CA ARG A 263 12.54 -16.08 -9.64
C ARG A 263 13.99 -16.47 -9.96
N GLU A 264 14.15 -17.61 -10.60
CA GLU A 264 15.42 -18.18 -11.05
C GLU A 264 16.06 -17.42 -12.22
N ASP A 265 15.27 -16.65 -12.98
CA ASP A 265 15.75 -15.89 -14.14
C ASP A 265 16.40 -14.54 -13.76
N TRP A 266 16.31 -14.16 -12.48
CA TRP A 266 16.84 -12.88 -12.01
C TRP A 266 18.37 -12.89 -12.01
N ARG A 267 18.91 -11.78 -12.49
CA ARG A 267 20.35 -11.50 -12.52
C ARG A 267 20.61 -10.23 -11.73
N SER A 268 21.83 -10.04 -11.29
CA SER A 268 22.24 -8.79 -10.66
C SER A 268 23.37 -8.12 -11.42
N LEU A 269 23.38 -6.79 -11.39
CA LEU A 269 24.50 -5.98 -11.82
C LEU A 269 24.68 -4.81 -10.87
N LEU A 270 25.90 -4.27 -10.85
CA LEU A 270 26.17 -2.99 -10.20
C LEU A 270 26.07 -1.88 -11.26
N PHE A 271 25.25 -0.87 -10.99
CA PHE A 271 25.00 0.25 -11.88
C PHE A 271 25.55 1.54 -11.25
N HIS A 272 26.28 2.32 -12.04
CA HIS A 272 26.82 3.59 -11.61
C HIS A 272 25.95 4.73 -12.15
N GLY A 273 25.40 5.53 -11.24
CA GLY A 273 24.54 6.67 -11.58
C GLY A 273 23.06 6.33 -11.52
N ARG A 274 22.24 7.24 -12.06
CA ARG A 274 20.78 7.22 -11.90
C ARG A 274 20.00 7.27 -13.22
N SER A 275 20.70 7.44 -14.34
CA SER A 275 20.05 7.64 -15.63
C SER A 275 19.30 6.38 -16.07
N VAL A 276 17.98 6.50 -16.19
CA VAL A 276 17.14 5.42 -16.74
C VAL A 276 17.50 5.15 -18.21
N PHE A 277 17.91 6.18 -18.94
CA PHE A 277 18.38 6.06 -20.33
C PHE A 277 19.65 5.19 -20.43
N HIS A 278 20.67 5.46 -19.58
CA HIS A 278 21.89 4.64 -19.56
C HIS A 278 21.61 3.21 -19.06
N LEU A 279 20.75 3.05 -18.05
CA LEU A 279 20.35 1.72 -17.58
C LEU A 279 19.67 0.93 -18.69
N ARG A 280 18.79 1.56 -19.47
CA ARG A 280 18.10 0.94 -20.60
C ARG A 280 19.08 0.43 -21.63
N ASN A 281 20.04 1.26 -22.05
CA ASN A 281 21.06 0.85 -23.02
C ASN A 281 21.90 -0.32 -22.49
N ARG A 282 22.27 -0.28 -21.20
CA ARG A 282 23.05 -1.35 -20.56
C ARG A 282 22.28 -2.68 -20.53
N LEU A 283 21.01 -2.65 -20.10
CA LEU A 283 20.17 -3.85 -20.02
C LEU A 283 19.79 -4.39 -21.40
N ALA A 284 19.51 -3.52 -22.38
CA ALA A 284 19.26 -3.93 -23.76
C ALA A 284 20.43 -4.72 -24.35
N SER A 285 21.66 -4.21 -24.15
CA SER A 285 22.89 -4.91 -24.57
C SER A 285 23.05 -6.26 -23.86
N GLN A 286 22.88 -6.31 -22.53
CA GLN A 286 23.01 -7.56 -21.76
C GLN A 286 21.96 -8.62 -22.12
N LEU A 287 20.74 -8.19 -22.48
CA LEU A 287 19.63 -9.06 -22.85
C LEU A 287 19.53 -9.32 -24.35
N ARG A 288 20.49 -8.82 -25.15
CA ARG A 288 20.54 -8.94 -26.62
C ARG A 288 19.23 -8.48 -27.29
N ILE A 289 18.68 -7.37 -26.82
CA ILE A 289 17.54 -6.69 -27.45
C ILE A 289 18.10 -5.86 -28.61
N ARG A 290 17.50 -5.99 -29.81
CA ARG A 290 17.99 -5.37 -31.05
C ARG A 290 18.17 -3.86 -30.93
N GLU A 291 17.08 -3.17 -30.56
CA GLU A 291 17.07 -1.74 -30.34
C GLU A 291 16.95 -1.44 -28.84
N SER A 292 17.75 -0.51 -28.33
CA SER A 292 17.64 -0.15 -26.91
C SER A 292 16.30 0.52 -26.58
N SER A 293 15.66 1.17 -27.56
CA SER A 293 14.32 1.72 -27.46
C SER A 293 13.23 0.66 -27.28
N ASP A 294 13.47 -0.59 -27.71
CA ASP A 294 12.54 -1.71 -27.50
C ASP A 294 12.60 -2.26 -26.07
N ALA A 295 13.56 -1.85 -25.25
CA ALA A 295 13.66 -2.25 -23.85
C ALA A 295 12.88 -1.29 -22.95
N ILE A 296 11.67 -1.68 -22.56
CA ILE A 296 10.86 -0.94 -21.59
C ILE A 296 11.24 -1.41 -20.19
N LEU A 297 11.84 -0.50 -19.40
CA LEU A 297 12.19 -0.79 -18.02
C LEU A 297 10.99 -0.58 -17.11
N CYS A 298 10.68 -1.57 -16.28
CA CYS A 298 9.64 -1.47 -15.26
C CYS A 298 10.23 -1.77 -13.89
N VAL A 299 10.01 -0.90 -12.92
CA VAL A 299 10.36 -1.17 -11.52
C VAL A 299 9.30 -2.02 -10.86
N ARG A 300 9.71 -2.90 -9.95
CA ARG A 300 8.83 -3.71 -9.12
C ARG A 300 9.17 -3.52 -7.65
N ALA A 301 8.32 -2.83 -6.90
CA ALA A 301 8.54 -2.61 -5.47
C ALA A 301 8.12 -3.83 -4.64
N GLY A 302 9.07 -4.73 -4.39
CA GLY A 302 8.86 -5.95 -3.61
C GLY A 302 8.27 -7.12 -4.41
N SER A 303 8.26 -8.30 -3.80
CA SER A 303 7.88 -9.57 -4.44
C SER A 303 6.40 -9.70 -4.83
N THR A 304 5.54 -8.78 -4.38
CA THR A 304 4.11 -8.72 -4.72
C THR A 304 3.70 -7.35 -5.29
N GLY A 305 4.67 -6.45 -5.48
CA GLY A 305 4.44 -5.15 -6.11
C GLY A 305 4.03 -5.29 -7.58
N ARG A 306 3.21 -4.33 -8.04
CA ARG A 306 2.85 -4.20 -9.45
C ARG A 306 4.04 -3.63 -10.22
N VAL A 307 4.23 -4.10 -11.44
CA VAL A 307 5.25 -3.56 -12.34
C VAL A 307 4.84 -2.15 -12.77
N THR A 308 5.75 -1.19 -12.62
CA THR A 308 5.51 0.22 -12.93
C THR A 308 6.54 0.68 -13.96
N PRO A 309 6.15 1.20 -15.13
CA PRO A 309 7.09 1.70 -16.11
C PRO A 309 7.98 2.82 -15.55
N LEU A 310 9.29 2.67 -15.71
CA LEU A 310 10.28 3.67 -15.32
C LEU A 310 10.38 4.74 -16.41
N VAL A 311 9.81 5.90 -16.14
CA VAL A 311 9.81 7.07 -17.04
C VAL A 311 10.58 8.27 -16.46
N THR A 312 11.19 8.07 -15.29
CA THR A 312 12.08 9.03 -14.61
C THR A 312 13.37 8.33 -14.21
N ASP A 313 14.37 9.10 -13.80
CA ASP A 313 15.64 8.56 -13.31
C ASP A 313 15.47 7.80 -11.98
N LEU A 314 16.41 6.90 -11.71
CA LEU A 314 16.40 6.08 -10.50
C LEU A 314 16.42 6.97 -9.25
N PRO A 315 15.81 6.52 -8.14
CA PRO A 315 15.83 7.25 -6.88
C PRO A 315 17.24 7.62 -6.40
N ARG A 316 17.37 8.71 -5.62
CA ARG A 316 18.61 9.15 -4.94
C ARG A 316 18.91 8.26 -3.73
N ASN A 317 19.04 6.95 -3.94
CA ASN A 317 19.39 6.01 -2.89
C ASN A 317 20.28 4.88 -3.42
N THR A 318 20.82 4.10 -2.50
CA THR A 318 21.65 2.91 -2.77
C THR A 318 20.88 1.61 -2.58
N LEU A 319 19.55 1.68 -2.46
CA LEU A 319 18.71 0.51 -2.27
C LEU A 319 18.77 -0.38 -3.51
N VAL A 320 18.53 -1.68 -3.29
CA VAL A 320 18.41 -2.63 -4.39
C VAL A 320 17.14 -2.29 -5.16
N ILE A 321 17.25 -2.18 -6.49
CA ILE A 321 16.11 -1.90 -7.36
C ILE A 321 15.85 -3.12 -8.23
N ASP A 322 14.61 -3.62 -8.17
CA ASP A 322 14.13 -4.72 -8.98
C ASP A 322 13.54 -4.19 -10.30
N ILE A 323 14.14 -4.58 -11.42
CA ILE A 323 13.80 -4.14 -12.77
C ILE A 323 13.32 -5.32 -13.62
N VAL A 324 12.07 -5.26 -14.07
CA VAL A 324 11.54 -6.15 -15.10
C VAL A 324 11.67 -5.46 -16.44
N VAL A 325 12.40 -6.10 -17.37
CA VAL A 325 12.56 -5.61 -18.74
C VAL A 325 11.48 -6.23 -19.62
N ILE A 326 10.60 -5.40 -20.15
CA ILE A 326 9.55 -5.79 -21.10
C ILE A 326 9.98 -5.36 -22.50
N THR A 327 9.91 -6.28 -23.47
CA THR A 327 10.20 -5.94 -24.87
C THR A 327 8.99 -5.24 -25.49
N ALA A 328 9.20 -4.13 -26.19
CA ALA A 328 8.17 -3.42 -26.93
C ALA A 328 7.48 -4.36 -27.95
N ARG A 329 6.24 -4.01 -28.34
CA ARG A 329 5.41 -4.78 -29.29
C ARG A 329 5.10 -6.21 -28.83
N THR A 330 5.23 -6.50 -27.54
CA THR A 330 4.73 -7.74 -26.92
C THR A 330 3.39 -7.49 -26.24
N ASN A 331 2.64 -8.56 -25.92
CA ASN A 331 1.38 -8.43 -25.19
C ASN A 331 1.60 -7.78 -23.82
N ALA A 332 2.71 -8.09 -23.14
CA ALA A 332 3.09 -7.45 -21.88
C ALA A 332 3.19 -5.92 -21.99
N ALA A 333 3.73 -5.42 -23.11
CA ALA A 333 3.88 -3.99 -23.34
C ALA A 333 2.53 -3.26 -23.52
N LEU A 334 1.53 -3.93 -24.11
CA LEU A 334 0.19 -3.36 -24.33
C LEU A 334 -0.58 -3.09 -23.03
N TRP A 335 -0.23 -3.78 -21.94
CA TRP A 335 -0.86 -3.61 -20.64
C TRP A 335 -0.20 -2.52 -19.79
N LEU A 336 0.91 -1.94 -20.24
CA LEU A 336 1.57 -0.86 -19.52
C LEU A 336 0.78 0.43 -19.68
N ARG A 337 0.63 1.17 -18.58
CA ARG A 337 -0.04 2.46 -18.54
C ARG A 337 0.93 3.54 -18.13
N TYR A 338 0.86 4.68 -18.79
CA TYR A 338 1.70 5.84 -18.53
C TYR A 338 0.82 7.02 -18.11
N PRO A 339 1.13 7.73 -17.02
CA PRO A 339 0.37 8.91 -16.63
C PRO A 339 0.67 10.08 -17.58
N ASN A 340 -0.36 10.70 -18.15
CA ASN A 340 -0.20 11.97 -18.86
C ASN A 340 -0.18 13.15 -17.86
N VAL A 341 0.96 13.36 -17.22
CA VAL A 341 1.09 14.38 -16.15
C VAL A 341 1.02 15.83 -16.64
N HIS A 342 1.03 16.06 -17.95
CA HIS A 342 0.89 17.39 -18.54
C HIS A 342 -0.52 17.64 -19.12
N ALA A 343 -1.47 16.74 -18.87
CA ALA A 343 -2.84 16.96 -19.25
C ALA A 343 -3.45 18.19 -18.54
N ALA A 344 -4.25 18.94 -19.31
CA ALA A 344 -4.95 20.15 -18.86
C ALA A 344 -6.10 19.81 -17.89
#